data_AF-A0A7K3YEP4-F1
#
_entry.id   AF-A0A7K3YEP4-F1
#
_cell.length_a   1.000
_cell.length_b   1.000
_cell.length_c   1.000
_cell.angle_alpha   90.00
_cell.angle_beta   90.00
_cell.angle_gamma   90.00
#
_symmetry.space_group_name_H-M   'P 1'
#
loop_
_entity.id
_entity.type
_entity.pdbx_description
1 polymer ?
#
loop_
_entity_poly.entity_id
_entity_poly.type
_entity_poly.pdbx_seq_one_letter_code
_entity_poly.pdbx_strand_id
1 'polypeptide(L)'
;GTDPKPIRLHMHYQDRLVFYVQAGKKKYRLMLPGEDTQFYNSPEQLYENILQGGINVVYEPQEYYLSEKTLTRLLASQLSKKSDYSKMEDVRAPSAMWWYEFIETLARVKARHEFYTLQLDEADDIFPFGAQGAHWHLIGWLTRTIVHLRKNNVSLLPATQDINLIDHRIYDRVNYFVWLPGSRPKARISMIHQNLIRTLPRGWGIAEEANSRFGRIKFQRIPRQPPVVQAVGLSGI
;
A
#
# COMPACT_ATOMS: atom_id res chain seq x y z
N GLY A 1 16.27 -4.15 -19.69
CA GLY A 1 16.49 -2.70 -19.69
C GLY A 1 17.37 -2.38 -18.52
N THR A 2 18.56 -1.86 -18.78
CA THR A 2 19.65 -1.66 -17.81
C THR A 2 19.71 -0.25 -17.24
N ASP A 3 18.79 0.63 -17.65
CA ASP A 3 18.73 1.99 -17.12
C ASP A 3 17.80 2.05 -15.90
N PRO A 4 18.22 2.73 -14.82
CA PRO A 4 17.38 2.92 -13.65
C PRO A 4 16.12 3.69 -14.05
N LYS A 5 14.95 3.20 -13.64
CA LYS A 5 13.70 3.91 -13.83
C LYS A 5 13.75 5.24 -13.07
N PRO A 6 13.22 6.34 -13.63
CA PRO A 6 13.18 7.61 -12.92
C PRO A 6 12.32 7.47 -11.67
N ILE A 7 12.72 8.12 -10.59
CA ILE A 7 12.03 8.08 -9.30
C ILE A 7 11.35 9.43 -9.09
N ARG A 8 10.10 9.41 -8.62
CA ARG A 8 9.39 10.61 -8.17
C ARG A 8 8.86 10.40 -6.77
N LEU A 9 9.14 11.35 -5.90
CA LEU A 9 8.59 11.44 -4.57
C LEU A 9 7.28 12.20 -4.58
N HIS A 10 6.27 11.68 -3.90
CA HIS A 10 5.00 12.33 -3.67
C HIS A 10 4.76 12.51 -2.19
N MET A 11 4.40 13.72 -1.79
CA MET A 11 4.12 14.08 -0.40
C MET A 11 2.85 14.91 -0.33
N HIS A 12 2.09 14.78 0.75
CA HIS A 12 0.97 15.66 0.98
C HIS A 12 1.45 17.11 1.15
N TYR A 13 0.72 18.09 0.60
CA TYR A 13 1.16 19.50 0.56
C TYR A 13 1.32 20.16 1.94
N GLN A 14 0.60 19.63 2.94
CA GLN A 14 0.69 20.09 4.33
C GLN A 14 1.85 19.44 5.09
N ASP A 15 2.43 18.37 4.55
CA ASP A 15 3.46 17.62 5.23
C ASP A 15 4.84 18.24 5.00
N ARG A 16 5.67 18.09 6.03
CA ARG A 16 7.08 18.46 5.99
C ARG A 16 7.90 17.27 6.46
N LEU A 17 8.49 16.57 5.50
CA LEU A 17 9.38 15.44 5.76
C LEU A 17 10.83 15.87 5.59
N VAL A 18 11.69 15.36 6.46
CA VAL A 18 13.14 15.44 6.33
C VAL A 18 13.70 14.03 6.13
N PHE A 19 14.53 13.88 5.11
CA PHE A 19 15.14 12.61 4.74
C PHE A 19 16.54 12.49 5.31
N TYR A 20 16.88 11.32 5.82
CA TYR A 20 18.19 11.01 6.36
C TYR A 20 18.73 9.71 5.77
N VAL A 21 20.02 9.69 5.45
CA VAL A 21 20.77 8.48 5.11
C VAL A 21 21.61 8.07 6.31
N GLN A 22 21.53 6.81 6.70
CA GLN A 22 22.38 6.26 7.74
C GLN A 22 23.66 5.67 7.13
N ALA A 23 24.82 6.22 7.51
CA ALA A 23 26.14 5.69 7.19
C ALA A 23 26.88 5.37 8.50
N GLY A 24 26.86 4.10 8.90
CA GLY A 24 27.37 3.65 10.20
C GLY A 24 26.57 4.24 11.37
N LYS A 25 27.25 4.95 12.28
CA LYS A 25 26.63 5.62 13.44
C LYS A 25 26.16 7.05 13.13
N LYS A 26 26.46 7.60 11.95
CA LYS A 26 26.14 8.98 11.59
C LYS A 26 24.90 9.02 10.69
N LYS A 27 24.04 10.02 10.90
CA LYS A 27 22.90 10.35 10.04
C LYS A 27 23.25 11.58 9.22
N TYR A 28 23.05 11.52 7.92
CA TYR A 28 23.26 12.61 6.99
C TYR A 28 21.92 13.04 6.42
N ARG A 29 21.59 14.33 6.49
CA ARG A 29 20.38 14.84 5.85
C ARG A 29 20.53 14.71 4.34
N LEU A 30 19.57 14.06 3.71
CA LEU A 30 19.49 13.92 2.26
C LEU A 30 18.78 15.15 1.70
N MET A 31 19.43 15.83 0.76
CA MET A 31 18.83 16.91 -0.02
C MET A 31 18.30 16.29 -1.31
N LEU A 32 16.98 16.19 -1.43
CA LEU A 32 16.35 15.73 -2.65
C LEU A 32 16.26 16.91 -3.65
N PRO A 33 16.57 16.71 -4.93
CA PRO A 33 16.33 17.71 -5.96
C PRO A 33 14.86 18.12 -5.97
N GLY A 34 14.57 19.41 -6.11
CA GLY A 34 13.20 19.93 -6.09
C GLY A 34 12.31 19.36 -7.19
N GLU A 35 12.88 19.00 -8.34
CA GLU A 35 12.16 18.44 -9.50
C GLU A 35 11.67 17.00 -9.27
N ASP A 36 12.31 16.27 -8.36
CA ASP A 36 11.97 14.89 -8.03
C ASP A 36 10.84 14.80 -6.99
N THR A 37 10.43 15.91 -6.37
CA THR A 37 9.36 15.96 -5.36
C THR A 37 8.12 16.64 -5.93
N GLN A 38 6.98 15.96 -5.87
CA GLN A 38 5.67 16.51 -6.20
C GLN A 38 4.77 16.50 -4.98
N PHE A 39 4.02 17.59 -4.80
CA PHE A 39 3.04 17.68 -3.73
C PHE A 39 1.65 17.34 -4.25
N TYR A 40 0.84 16.70 -3.40
CA TYR A 40 -0.56 16.41 -3.68
C TYR A 40 -1.45 16.84 -2.52
N ASN A 41 -2.72 17.12 -2.80
CA ASN A 41 -3.76 17.47 -1.83
C ASN A 41 -4.94 16.48 -1.83
N SER A 42 -4.96 15.57 -2.79
CA SER A 42 -6.05 14.61 -2.99
C SER A 42 -5.55 13.37 -3.74
N PRO A 43 -6.25 12.23 -3.61
CA PRO A 43 -6.00 11.04 -4.42
C PRO A 43 -6.04 11.29 -5.94
N GLU A 44 -6.96 12.14 -6.41
CA GLU A 44 -7.07 12.51 -7.82
C GLU A 44 -5.84 13.31 -8.28
N GLN A 45 -5.42 14.32 -7.52
CA GLN A 45 -4.22 15.08 -7.86
C GLN A 45 -2.96 14.20 -7.83
N LEU A 46 -2.86 13.28 -6.87
CA LEU A 46 -1.77 12.31 -6.88
C LEU A 46 -1.76 11.51 -8.18
N TYR A 47 -2.90 10.97 -8.62
CA TYR A 47 -3.02 10.23 -9.87
C TYR A 47 -2.54 11.04 -11.08
N GLU A 48 -2.94 12.31 -11.17
CA GLU A 48 -2.49 13.24 -12.23
C GLU A 48 -0.97 13.49 -12.20
N ASN A 49 -0.37 13.50 -11.00
CA ASN A 49 1.06 13.76 -10.80
C ASN A 49 1.95 12.53 -11.08
N ILE A 50 1.37 11.33 -11.21
CA ILE A 50 2.14 10.09 -11.35
C ILE A 50 3.08 10.16 -12.55
N LEU A 51 4.37 9.89 -12.29
CA LEU A 51 5.35 9.72 -13.35
C LEU A 51 5.15 8.35 -14.02
N GLN A 52 4.54 8.35 -15.21
CA GLN A 52 4.38 7.14 -16.01
C GLN A 52 5.73 6.52 -16.39
N GLY A 53 5.82 5.19 -16.33
CA GLY A 53 7.06 4.45 -16.60
C GLY A 53 8.12 4.52 -15.49
N GLY A 54 7.95 5.41 -14.51
CA GLY A 54 8.84 5.58 -13.36
C GLY A 54 8.46 4.77 -12.11
N ILE A 55 9.21 5.00 -11.03
CA ILE A 55 8.91 4.54 -9.68
C ILE A 55 8.38 5.75 -8.91
N ASN A 56 7.17 5.64 -8.37
CA ASN A 56 6.54 6.70 -7.61
C ASN A 56 6.55 6.28 -6.14
N VAL A 57 7.31 6.99 -5.31
CA VAL A 57 7.38 6.79 -3.86
C VAL A 57 6.41 7.78 -3.23
N VAL A 58 5.36 7.29 -2.61
CA VAL A 58 4.28 8.12 -2.08
C VAL A 58 4.26 7.98 -0.56
N TYR A 59 4.36 9.10 0.15
CA TYR A 59 4.13 9.17 1.59
C TYR A 59 2.69 9.55 1.85
N GLU A 60 1.98 8.73 2.63
CA GLU A 60 0.64 9.06 3.10
C GLU A 60 0.62 10.34 3.96
N PRO A 61 -0.50 11.10 3.98
CA PRO A 61 -0.61 12.34 4.74
C PRO A 61 -0.41 12.11 6.24
N GLN A 62 0.43 12.89 6.92
CA GLN A 62 0.65 12.67 8.36
C GLN A 62 -0.62 12.85 9.21
N GLU A 63 -1.48 13.77 8.78
CA GLU A 63 -2.83 13.95 9.31
C GLU A 63 -3.84 13.68 8.21
N TYR A 64 -4.84 12.86 8.51
CA TYR A 64 -5.84 12.48 7.53
C TYR A 64 -7.25 12.57 8.12
N TYR A 65 -8.14 13.07 7.29
CA TYR A 65 -9.56 13.23 7.58
C TYR A 65 -10.35 12.59 6.45
N LEU A 66 -11.35 11.78 6.81
CA LEU A 66 -12.27 11.20 5.84
C LEU A 66 -13.15 12.30 5.26
N SER A 67 -13.06 12.50 3.96
CA SER A 67 -13.89 13.47 3.25
C SER A 67 -15.36 13.08 3.29
N GLU A 68 -16.25 14.09 3.26
CA GLU A 68 -17.70 13.89 3.13
C GLU A 68 -18.05 12.95 1.95
N LYS A 69 -17.33 13.08 0.82
CA LYS A 69 -17.49 12.24 -0.36
C LYS A 69 -17.24 10.76 -0.07
N THR A 70 -16.20 10.45 0.68
CA THR A 70 -15.85 9.07 1.07
C THR A 70 -16.82 8.52 2.10
N LEU A 71 -17.19 9.32 3.09
CA LEU A 71 -18.22 8.97 4.08
C LEU A 71 -19.55 8.67 3.39
N THR A 72 -19.98 9.53 2.48
CA THR A 72 -21.22 9.36 1.70
C THR A 72 -21.20 8.06 0.91
N ARG A 73 -20.08 7.72 0.26
CA ARG A 73 -19.93 6.48 -0.50
C ARG A 73 -19.93 5.25 0.41
N LEU A 74 -19.23 5.31 1.55
CA LEU A 74 -19.24 4.23 2.53
C LEU A 74 -20.67 3.97 3.01
N LEU A 75 -21.38 5.02 3.43
CA LEU A 75 -22.74 4.94 3.95
C LEU A 75 -23.73 4.50 2.87
N ALA A 76 -23.61 5.01 1.64
CA ALA A 76 -24.41 4.57 0.50
C ALA A 76 -24.19 3.08 0.18
N SER A 77 -22.98 2.57 0.41
CA SER A 77 -22.68 1.14 0.26
C SER A 77 -23.18 0.27 1.42
N GLN A 78 -23.59 0.88 2.54
CA GLN A 78 -24.11 0.20 3.72
C GLN A 78 -25.64 0.09 3.73
N LEU A 79 -26.38 1.10 3.26
CA LEU A 79 -27.85 1.13 3.40
C LEU A 79 -28.57 1.89 2.29
N SER A 80 -29.70 1.31 1.87
CA SER A 80 -30.77 1.84 1.01
C SER A 80 -31.57 3.02 1.59
N LYS A 81 -31.00 3.80 2.51
CA LYS A 81 -31.67 4.95 3.14
C LYS A 81 -30.97 6.27 2.77
N LYS A 82 -31.75 7.19 2.22
CA LYS A 82 -31.41 8.61 2.03
C LYS A 82 -31.29 9.27 3.41
N SER A 83 -30.09 9.32 3.97
CA SER A 83 -29.76 10.36 4.96
C SER A 83 -29.31 11.60 4.20
N ASP A 84 -29.55 12.79 4.76
CA ASP A 84 -28.97 14.02 4.23
C ASP A 84 -27.53 14.14 4.75
N TYR A 85 -26.57 13.92 3.87
CA TYR A 85 -25.14 13.77 4.20
C TYR A 85 -24.37 15.09 4.15
N SER A 86 -25.02 16.17 3.69
CA SER A 86 -24.45 17.52 3.46
C SER A 86 -24.01 18.27 4.73
N LYS A 87 -24.08 17.63 5.91
CA LYS A 87 -23.80 18.21 7.22
C LYS A 87 -22.76 17.43 8.03
N MET A 88 -22.12 16.41 7.45
CA MET A 88 -21.06 15.69 8.14
C MET A 88 -19.75 16.47 8.04
N GLU A 89 -19.21 16.89 9.18
CA GLU A 89 -17.86 17.43 9.27
C GLU A 89 -16.82 16.34 8.99
N ASP A 90 -15.65 16.76 8.49
CA ASP A 90 -14.51 15.90 8.24
C ASP A 90 -14.11 15.13 9.51
N VAL A 91 -14.12 13.79 9.42
CA VAL A 91 -13.83 12.93 10.56
C VAL A 91 -12.36 12.53 10.54
N ARG A 92 -11.62 12.85 11.61
CA ARG A 92 -10.23 12.42 11.75
C ARG A 92 -10.14 10.89 11.68
N ALA A 93 -9.24 10.40 10.85
CA ALA A 93 -9.03 8.98 10.61
C ALA A 93 -7.55 8.62 10.68
N PRO A 94 -7.21 7.34 10.94
CA PRO A 94 -5.85 6.85 10.77
C PRO A 94 -5.31 7.18 9.37
N SER A 95 -4.07 7.66 9.28
CA SER A 95 -3.45 8.08 8.02
C SER A 95 -3.52 7.00 6.93
N ALA A 96 -3.23 5.75 7.29
CA ALA A 96 -3.30 4.60 6.40
C ALA A 96 -4.66 4.42 5.68
N MET A 97 -5.76 5.00 6.20
CA MET A 97 -7.05 5.00 5.51
C MET A 97 -7.05 5.83 4.23
N TRP A 98 -6.13 6.77 4.06
CA TRP A 98 -5.97 7.54 2.83
C TRP A 98 -5.74 6.61 1.61
N TRP A 99 -5.04 5.48 1.81
CA TRP A 99 -4.85 4.48 0.76
C TRP A 99 -6.16 3.88 0.25
N TYR A 100 -7.22 3.88 1.06
CA TYR A 100 -8.51 3.33 0.67
C TYR A 100 -9.13 4.23 -0.40
N GLU A 101 -9.05 5.55 -0.21
CA GLU A 101 -9.51 6.52 -1.21
C GLU A 101 -8.65 6.48 -2.47
N PHE A 102 -7.33 6.31 -2.34
CA PHE A 102 -6.45 6.23 -3.50
C PHE A 102 -6.70 4.97 -4.32
N ILE A 103 -6.86 3.81 -3.68
CA ILE A 103 -7.22 2.56 -4.37
C ILE A 103 -8.59 2.69 -5.06
N GLU A 104 -9.58 3.34 -4.42
CA GLU A 104 -10.86 3.64 -5.07
C GLU A 104 -10.71 4.56 -6.26
N THR A 105 -9.90 5.60 -6.14
CA THR A 105 -9.62 6.55 -7.21
C THR A 105 -9.01 5.83 -8.40
N LEU A 106 -8.01 4.97 -8.18
CA LEU A 106 -7.44 4.14 -9.24
C LEU A 106 -8.47 3.21 -9.89
N ALA A 107 -9.44 2.69 -9.13
CA ALA A 107 -10.51 1.87 -9.70
C ALA A 107 -11.53 2.67 -10.50
N ARG A 108 -11.69 3.97 -10.22
CA ARG A 108 -12.73 4.84 -10.78
C ARG A 108 -12.25 5.67 -11.97
N VAL A 109 -11.12 6.36 -11.84
CA VAL A 109 -10.70 7.40 -12.79
C VAL A 109 -9.57 6.96 -13.72
N LYS A 110 -8.85 5.90 -13.36
CA LYS A 110 -7.67 5.48 -14.13
C LYS A 110 -8.04 5.10 -15.56
N ALA A 111 -7.29 5.61 -16.54
CA ALA A 111 -7.49 5.27 -17.94
C ALA A 111 -7.25 3.76 -18.18
N ARG A 112 -8.12 3.11 -18.97
CA ARG A 112 -8.10 1.64 -19.15
C ARG A 112 -6.79 1.10 -19.75
N HIS A 113 -6.13 1.87 -20.60
CA HIS A 113 -4.90 1.47 -21.29
C HIS A 113 -3.66 1.55 -20.39
N GLU A 114 -3.76 2.20 -19.23
CA GLU A 114 -2.65 2.31 -18.28
C GLU A 114 -2.58 1.09 -17.36
N PHE A 115 -1.37 0.69 -17.01
CA PHE A 115 -1.09 -0.38 -16.05
C PHE A 115 -0.29 0.17 -14.87
N TYR A 116 -0.76 -0.10 -13.64
CA TYR A 116 -0.03 0.25 -12.42
C TYR A 116 0.20 -0.97 -11.54
N THR A 117 1.33 -0.95 -10.85
CA THR A 117 1.63 -1.86 -9.74
C THR A 117 1.69 -1.04 -8.47
N LEU A 118 0.73 -1.24 -7.58
CA LEU A 118 0.71 -0.64 -6.26
C LEU A 118 1.39 -1.58 -5.27
N GLN A 119 2.52 -1.16 -4.72
CA GLN A 119 3.25 -1.88 -3.68
C GLN A 119 2.96 -1.20 -2.35
N LEU A 120 2.41 -1.94 -1.40
CA LEU A 120 2.08 -1.43 -0.07
C LEU A 120 2.95 -2.17 0.95
N ASP A 121 3.85 -1.44 1.58
CA ASP A 121 4.64 -1.97 2.69
C ASP A 121 3.84 -1.87 4.00
N GLU A 122 4.13 -2.75 4.97
CA GLU A 122 3.40 -2.86 6.25
C GLU A 122 1.87 -2.85 6.06
N ALA A 123 1.39 -3.72 5.16
CA ALA A 123 -0.02 -3.78 4.77
C ALA A 123 -0.97 -4.09 5.93
N ASP A 124 -0.48 -4.58 7.07
CA ASP A 124 -1.24 -4.73 8.31
C ASP A 124 -1.60 -3.40 8.99
N ASP A 125 -0.84 -2.33 8.79
CA ASP A 125 -1.25 -0.98 9.22
C ASP A 125 -2.44 -0.47 8.39
N ILE A 126 -2.45 -0.81 7.10
CA ILE A 126 -3.50 -0.43 6.17
C ILE A 126 -4.74 -1.32 6.38
N PHE A 127 -4.57 -2.63 6.54
CA PHE A 127 -5.67 -3.60 6.60
C PHE A 127 -5.64 -4.43 7.90
N PRO A 128 -5.74 -3.80 9.08
CA PRO A 128 -5.51 -4.51 10.33
C PRO A 128 -6.57 -5.56 10.60
N PHE A 129 -6.11 -6.71 11.09
CA PHE A 129 -6.96 -7.74 11.66
C PHE A 129 -7.69 -7.19 12.89
N GLY A 130 -8.99 -7.52 13.01
CA GLY A 130 -9.78 -7.13 14.17
C GLY A 130 -10.20 -5.65 14.19
N ALA A 131 -10.08 -4.93 13.07
CA ALA A 131 -10.70 -3.62 12.92
C ALA A 131 -12.19 -3.65 13.33
N GLN A 132 -12.65 -2.62 14.02
CA GLN A 132 -14.03 -2.51 14.53
C GLN A 132 -14.72 -1.26 13.99
N GLY A 133 -16.05 -1.20 14.14
CA GLY A 133 -16.87 -0.04 13.79
C GLY A 133 -16.67 0.43 12.35
N ALA A 134 -16.48 1.74 12.15
CA ALA A 134 -16.34 2.34 10.82
C ALA A 134 -15.17 1.76 10.01
N HIS A 135 -14.03 1.44 10.66
CA HIS A 135 -12.87 0.85 9.98
C HIS A 135 -13.19 -0.54 9.42
N TRP A 136 -13.88 -1.38 10.20
CA TRP A 136 -14.31 -2.70 9.73
C TRP A 136 -15.17 -2.60 8.47
N HIS A 137 -16.05 -1.60 8.43
CA HIS A 137 -16.90 -1.35 7.28
C HIS A 137 -16.13 -0.79 6.07
N LEU A 138 -15.16 0.11 6.31
CA LEU A 138 -14.26 0.63 5.27
C LEU A 138 -13.50 -0.51 4.59
N ILE A 139 -12.96 -1.46 5.35
CA ILE A 139 -12.30 -2.65 4.80
C ILE A 139 -13.27 -3.47 3.95
N GLY A 140 -14.51 -3.66 4.43
CA GLY A 140 -15.55 -4.37 3.68
C GLY A 140 -15.91 -3.67 2.36
N TRP A 141 -16.00 -2.35 2.36
CA TRP A 141 -16.20 -1.54 1.16
C TRP A 141 -15.02 -1.66 0.19
N LEU A 142 -13.80 -1.47 0.67
CA LEU A 142 -12.59 -1.55 -0.14
C LEU A 142 -12.36 -2.94 -0.72
N THR A 143 -12.71 -4.01 0.01
CA THR A 143 -12.61 -5.39 -0.50
C THR A 143 -13.38 -5.56 -1.81
N ARG A 144 -14.55 -4.90 -1.95
CA ARG A 144 -15.30 -4.92 -3.22
C ARG A 144 -14.53 -4.20 -4.33
N THR A 145 -13.93 -3.06 -4.02
CA THR A 145 -13.08 -2.30 -4.96
C THR A 145 -11.87 -3.11 -5.42
N ILE A 146 -11.19 -3.82 -4.51
CA ILE A 146 -10.00 -4.64 -4.82
C ILE A 146 -10.29 -5.69 -5.88
N VAL A 147 -11.48 -6.31 -5.85
CA VAL A 147 -11.89 -7.29 -6.88
C VAL A 147 -11.95 -6.65 -8.28
N HIS A 148 -12.24 -5.36 -8.37
CA HIS A 148 -12.32 -4.63 -9.65
C HIS A 148 -10.96 -4.14 -10.16
N LEU A 149 -9.91 -4.08 -9.33
CA LEU A 149 -8.58 -3.62 -9.73
C LEU A 149 -8.02 -4.40 -10.93
N ARG A 150 -8.24 -5.71 -10.97
CA ARG A 150 -7.81 -6.56 -12.09
C ARG A 150 -8.47 -6.17 -13.41
N LYS A 151 -9.76 -5.82 -13.40
CA LYS A 151 -10.49 -5.34 -14.59
C LYS A 151 -9.98 -3.98 -15.06
N ASN A 152 -9.35 -3.25 -14.14
CA ASN A 152 -8.77 -1.96 -14.39
C ASN A 152 -7.24 -2.04 -14.60
N ASN A 153 -6.60 -3.18 -14.86
CA ASN A 153 -5.13 -3.23 -15.07
C ASN A 153 -4.31 -2.66 -13.89
N VAL A 154 -4.78 -2.84 -12.65
CA VAL A 154 -4.02 -2.50 -11.44
C VAL A 154 -3.65 -3.79 -10.71
N SER A 155 -2.35 -3.97 -10.44
CA SER A 155 -1.83 -5.05 -9.61
C SER A 155 -1.54 -4.53 -8.20
N LEU A 156 -2.02 -5.23 -7.19
CA LEU A 156 -1.78 -4.91 -5.78
C LEU A 156 -0.79 -5.91 -5.19
N LEU A 157 0.31 -5.42 -4.62
CA LEU A 157 1.37 -6.21 -3.98
C LEU A 157 1.50 -5.74 -2.52
N PRO A 158 0.66 -6.27 -1.60
CA PRO A 158 0.78 -5.99 -0.19
C PRO A 158 1.91 -6.83 0.43
N ALA A 159 2.77 -6.20 1.22
CA ALA A 159 3.82 -6.84 2.00
C ALA A 159 3.48 -6.71 3.50
N THR A 160 3.73 -7.78 4.26
CA THR A 160 3.57 -7.80 5.72
C THR A 160 4.53 -8.82 6.32
N GLN A 161 4.84 -8.65 7.60
CA GLN A 161 5.64 -9.61 8.36
C GLN A 161 4.84 -10.88 8.71
N ASP A 162 3.54 -10.74 8.98
CA ASP A 162 2.66 -11.85 9.34
C ASP A 162 1.24 -11.65 8.78
N ILE A 163 0.82 -12.55 7.90
CA ILE A 163 -0.52 -12.55 7.29
C ILE A 163 -1.65 -12.67 8.32
N ASN A 164 -1.36 -13.11 9.55
CA ASN A 164 -2.32 -13.12 10.65
C ASN A 164 -2.74 -11.71 11.10
N LEU A 165 -1.93 -10.70 10.81
CA LEU A 165 -2.19 -9.30 11.16
C LEU A 165 -3.06 -8.59 10.12
N ILE A 166 -3.31 -9.22 8.97
CA ILE A 166 -4.16 -8.67 7.91
C ILE A 166 -5.61 -9.18 8.04
N ASP A 167 -6.59 -8.31 7.76
CA ASP A 167 -8.01 -8.70 7.65
C ASP A 167 -8.22 -9.79 6.59
N HIS A 168 -8.91 -10.86 6.99
CA HIS A 168 -9.16 -12.03 6.13
C HIS A 168 -9.86 -11.72 4.81
N ARG A 169 -10.67 -10.67 4.75
CA ARG A 169 -11.36 -10.25 3.52
C ARG A 169 -10.39 -9.76 2.46
N ILE A 170 -9.20 -9.29 2.86
CA ILE A 170 -8.14 -8.82 1.96
C ILE A 170 -7.30 -10.01 1.49
N TYR A 171 -6.72 -10.78 2.41
CA TYR A 171 -5.81 -11.86 2.00
C TYR A 171 -6.52 -13.00 1.25
N ASP A 172 -7.83 -13.20 1.46
CA ASP A 172 -8.63 -14.20 0.71
C ASP A 172 -8.80 -13.85 -0.77
N ARG A 173 -8.42 -12.63 -1.19
CA ARG A 173 -8.48 -12.17 -2.58
C ARG A 173 -7.12 -12.21 -3.28
N VAL A 174 -6.07 -12.54 -2.55
CA VAL A 174 -4.71 -12.62 -3.10
C VAL A 174 -4.57 -13.89 -3.94
N ASN A 175 -4.13 -13.75 -5.19
CA ASN A 175 -3.93 -14.89 -6.09
C ASN A 175 -2.56 -15.56 -5.93
N TYR A 176 -1.55 -14.77 -5.56
CA TYR A 176 -0.17 -15.23 -5.49
C TYR A 176 0.48 -14.79 -4.18
N PHE A 177 1.19 -15.69 -3.54
CA PHE A 177 1.97 -15.42 -2.35
C PHE A 177 3.46 -15.60 -2.63
N VAL A 178 4.28 -14.79 -1.97
CA VAL A 178 5.73 -14.98 -1.92
C VAL A 178 6.12 -15.14 -0.46
N TRP A 179 6.44 -16.37 -0.06
CA TRP A 179 6.83 -16.71 1.30
C TRP A 179 8.34 -16.58 1.47
N LEU A 180 8.74 -15.79 2.45
CA LEU A 180 10.14 -15.57 2.82
C LEU A 180 10.48 -16.34 4.09
N PRO A 181 11.78 -16.58 4.38
CA PRO A 181 12.19 -17.19 5.63
C PRO A 181 11.58 -16.45 6.84
N GLY A 182 10.85 -17.17 7.69
CA GLY A 182 10.16 -16.62 8.85
C GLY A 182 8.64 -16.46 8.70
N SER A 183 8.11 -16.49 7.47
CA SER A 183 6.66 -16.36 7.22
C SER A 183 5.84 -17.48 7.88
N ARG A 184 4.58 -17.16 8.20
CA ARG A 184 3.60 -18.05 8.84
C ARG A 184 2.35 -18.22 7.96
N PRO A 185 2.35 -19.15 6.98
CA PRO A 185 1.19 -19.36 6.12
C PRO A 185 -0.01 -19.91 6.90
N LYS A 186 -1.21 -19.58 6.43
CA LYS A 186 -2.47 -20.15 6.94
C LYS A 186 -2.90 -21.31 6.04
N ALA A 187 -3.13 -22.48 6.63
CA ALA A 187 -3.50 -23.70 5.90
C ALA A 187 -4.77 -23.57 5.02
N ARG A 188 -5.68 -22.64 5.34
CA ARG A 188 -6.88 -22.40 4.53
C ARG A 188 -6.58 -21.75 3.17
N ILE A 189 -5.53 -20.94 3.09
CA ILE A 189 -5.22 -20.11 1.90
C ILE A 189 -3.88 -20.44 1.26
N SER A 190 -3.09 -21.31 1.91
CA SER A 190 -1.79 -21.72 1.44
C SER A 190 -1.61 -23.23 1.67
N MET A 191 -1.06 -23.89 0.65
CA MET A 191 -0.61 -25.29 0.75
C MET A 191 0.80 -25.41 1.33
N ILE A 192 1.47 -24.29 1.61
CA ILE A 192 2.84 -24.26 2.11
C ILE A 192 2.87 -24.47 3.61
N HIS A 193 3.54 -25.54 4.04
CA HIS A 193 3.84 -25.76 5.45
C HIS A 193 5.00 -24.87 5.91
N GLN A 194 4.87 -24.30 7.11
CA GLN A 194 5.90 -23.44 7.72
C GLN A 194 7.28 -24.11 7.81
N ASN A 195 7.31 -25.44 8.02
CA ASN A 195 8.56 -26.20 8.06
C ASN A 195 9.35 -26.10 6.76
N LEU A 196 8.67 -26.10 5.61
CA LEU A 196 9.33 -25.93 4.31
C LEU A 196 9.97 -24.55 4.20
N ILE A 197 9.28 -23.50 4.64
CA ILE A 197 9.77 -22.12 4.63
C ILE A 197 10.99 -21.96 5.54
N ARG A 198 10.98 -22.57 6.72
CA ARG A 198 12.10 -22.50 7.69
C ARG A 198 13.41 -23.08 7.16
N THR A 199 13.34 -23.99 6.20
CA THR A 199 14.53 -24.60 5.58
C THR A 199 15.10 -23.79 4.42
N LEU A 200 14.45 -22.68 4.03
CA LEU A 200 14.92 -21.84 2.93
C LEU A 200 16.22 -21.12 3.30
N PRO A 201 17.27 -21.20 2.48
CA PRO A 201 18.45 -20.37 2.66
C PRO A 201 18.12 -18.88 2.47
N ARG A 202 18.90 -17.99 3.08
CA ARG A 202 18.76 -16.55 2.87
C ARG A 202 18.87 -16.19 1.38
N GLY A 203 17.97 -15.32 0.91
CA GLY A 203 17.89 -14.96 -0.50
C GLY A 203 17.06 -15.94 -1.35
N TRP A 204 16.40 -16.92 -0.73
CA TRP A 204 15.37 -17.74 -1.38
C TRP A 204 13.98 -17.38 -0.84
N GLY A 205 12.97 -17.64 -1.65
CA GLY A 205 11.55 -17.61 -1.26
C GLY A 205 10.78 -18.74 -1.93
N ILE A 206 9.52 -18.89 -1.56
CA ILE A 206 8.58 -19.78 -2.26
C ILE A 206 7.50 -18.90 -2.89
N ALA A 207 7.39 -18.97 -4.21
CA ALA A 207 6.26 -18.39 -4.93
C ALA A 207 5.15 -19.43 -5.00
N GLU A 208 3.95 -19.06 -4.59
CA GLU A 208 2.75 -19.90 -4.57
C GLU A 208 1.64 -19.22 -5.37
N GLU A 209 1.00 -19.97 -6.27
CA GLU A 209 -0.35 -19.68 -6.72
C GLU A 209 -1.30 -20.29 -5.68
N ALA A 210 -2.09 -19.44 -5.01
CA ALA A 210 -2.82 -19.76 -3.78
C ALA A 210 -3.54 -21.12 -3.87
N ASN A 211 -3.18 -22.07 -2.99
CA ASN A 211 -3.76 -23.43 -2.91
C ASN A 211 -3.70 -24.24 -4.22
N SER A 212 -2.78 -23.94 -5.14
CA SER A 212 -2.70 -24.61 -6.44
C SER A 212 -1.34 -25.25 -6.68
N ARG A 213 -0.29 -24.43 -6.79
CA ARG A 213 1.08 -24.89 -7.08
C ARG A 213 2.10 -23.91 -6.53
N PHE A 214 3.31 -24.41 -6.29
CA PHE A 214 4.38 -23.57 -5.79
C PHE A 214 5.76 -23.98 -6.31
N GLY A 215 6.70 -23.06 -6.24
CA GLY A 215 8.09 -23.28 -6.61
C GLY A 215 9.02 -22.40 -5.78
N ARG A 216 10.29 -22.79 -5.72
CA ARG A 216 11.33 -21.98 -5.08
C ARG A 216 11.80 -20.91 -6.05
N ILE A 217 11.98 -19.70 -5.55
CA ILE A 217 12.56 -18.57 -6.27
C ILE A 217 13.83 -18.11 -5.56
N LYS A 218 14.84 -17.71 -6.32
CA LYS A 218 16.08 -17.15 -5.79
C LYS A 218 16.13 -15.66 -6.08
N PHE A 219 16.17 -14.86 -5.03
CA PHE A 219 16.40 -13.42 -5.13
C PHE A 219 17.87 -13.17 -5.40
N GLN A 220 18.14 -12.39 -6.44
CA GLN A 220 19.48 -11.88 -6.69
C GLN A 220 19.75 -10.71 -5.73
N ARG A 221 21.02 -10.52 -5.35
CA ARG A 221 21.41 -9.31 -4.64
C ARG A 221 21.23 -8.12 -5.57
N ILE A 222 20.67 -7.03 -5.05
CA ILE A 222 20.64 -5.75 -5.75
C ILE A 222 22.10 -5.28 -5.89
N PRO A 223 22.64 -5.14 -7.11
CA PRO A 223 23.98 -4.60 -7.30
C PRO A 223 24.02 -3.18 -6.75
N ARG A 224 25.04 -2.84 -5.94
CA ARG A 224 25.19 -1.53 -5.30
C ARG A 224 23.93 -1.15 -4.50
N GLN A 225 23.56 -2.01 -3.55
CA GLN A 225 22.40 -1.79 -2.68
C GLN A 225 22.38 -0.34 -2.17
N PRO A 226 21.33 0.44 -2.48
CA PRO A 226 21.25 1.83 -2.04
C PRO A 226 21.17 1.89 -0.51
N PRO A 227 21.66 2.97 0.11
CA PRO A 227 21.56 3.13 1.54
C PRO A 227 20.09 3.25 1.96
N VAL A 228 19.79 2.85 3.19
CA VAL A 228 18.45 3.04 3.77
C VAL A 228 18.22 4.53 4.01
N VAL A 229 17.14 5.05 3.41
CA VAL A 229 16.67 6.42 3.62
C VAL A 229 15.55 6.39 4.66
N GLN A 230 15.70 7.17 5.73
CA GLN A 230 14.68 7.39 6.76
C GLN A 230 13.97 8.72 6.48
N ALA A 231 12.65 8.69 6.41
CA ALA A 231 11.82 9.90 6.37
C ALA A 231 11.34 10.22 7.79
N VAL A 232 11.45 11.48 8.21
CA VAL A 232 11.01 11.95 9.52
C VAL A 232 10.09 13.15 9.34
N GLY A 233 8.89 13.04 9.92
CA GLY A 233 7.94 14.14 10.04
C GLY A 233 8.41 15.28 10.91
N LEU A 234 8.15 16.52 10.47
CA LEU A 234 8.32 17.71 11.32
C LEU A 234 7.04 18.09 12.09
N SER A 235 5.94 17.37 11.91
CA SER A 235 4.75 17.51 12.74
C SER A 235 5.06 17.07 14.18
N GLY A 236 5.31 18.06 15.05
CA GLY A 236 5.62 17.84 16.47
C GLY A 236 6.90 18.47 17.01
N ILE A 237 7.42 19.56 16.40
CA ILE A 237 8.28 20.54 17.11
C ILE A 237 7.44 21.77 17.43
#